data_AF-F6XND5-F1
#
_entry.id   AF-F6XND5-F1
#
_cell.length_a   1.000
_cell.length_b   1.000
_cell.length_c   1.000
_cell.angle_alpha   90.00
_cell.angle_beta   90.00
_cell.angle_gamma   90.00
#
_symmetry.space_group_name_H-M   'P 1'
#
loop_
_entity.id
_entity.type
_entity.pdbx_description
1 polymer ?
#
loop_
_entity_poly.entity_id
_entity_poly.type
_entity_poly.pdbx_seq_one_letter_code
_entity_poly.pdbx_strand_id
1 'polypeptide(L)'
;MCGICCSVKFSAEHFGQDLKEDLLYNLKQRGPNSSKQLLKSDVNYQCLFSGHVLHLRGVLTVQPVEDERGNVFLWNGEVFSGIKVEAEENDTQIIFNYLTSCKNESEILSLFSEVQGPWSFIYYQASSHYLWFGRDFFGRCSLLWHFSNLDKSFCLSSVGTQISGETNQWQEVPASGLFRIDLKSAAISRCIILQLYPWKYISSRENIIEGNVNSLSQISADLPAFVSVVANEAKLYLEKPVVPLNMMLPKAELNTHCSNISNVPLTRETLQVFLTNVHMKEIIQQFIDVLSIAVKKRVLCLPRDENLTADEVLKTCDRKANVAILFSGGIDSMVIATLADRHIPLDEPIDLLNVAFIAEEKTMSTSFNKERNKQRNKWEVPSEESSKDVAAAAYGSPDKHVNVPDRITGRAGLKELQAVSPSRIWNFVEVNVSMEELQKLRRTRICHLIWPLDTVLDDSIGCAVWFASRGIGQLVAQDGVKSYQSNAKISFPG
;
A
#
# COMPACT_ATOMS: atom_id res chain seq x y z
N MET A 1 -7.18 -2.95 -0.39
CA MET A 1 -7.23 -2.79 1.08
C MET A 1 -8.63 -2.41 1.49
N CYS A 2 -9.10 -2.82 2.67
CA CYS A 2 -10.43 -2.44 3.19
C CYS A 2 -10.53 -0.93 3.50
N GLY A 3 -11.75 -0.44 3.59
CA GLY A 3 -12.09 0.88 4.11
C GLY A 3 -12.63 0.77 5.53
N ILE A 4 -11.97 1.39 6.51
CA ILE A 4 -12.43 1.43 7.91
C ILE A 4 -12.61 2.88 8.37
N CYS A 5 -13.63 3.13 9.17
CA CYS A 5 -13.94 4.46 9.72
C CYS A 5 -14.64 4.37 11.07
N CYS A 6 -14.35 5.32 11.96
CA CYS A 6 -15.07 5.58 13.20
C CYS A 6 -15.20 7.08 13.41
N SER A 7 -16.43 7.60 13.39
CA SER A 7 -16.72 8.98 13.77
C SER A 7 -17.25 9.01 15.20
N VAL A 8 -16.68 9.87 16.04
CA VAL A 8 -17.07 10.02 17.44
C VAL A 8 -17.50 11.45 17.72
N LYS A 9 -18.69 11.59 18.29
CA LYS A 9 -19.29 12.87 18.65
C LYS A 9 -19.64 12.89 20.13
N PHE A 10 -19.41 14.02 20.80
CA PHE A 10 -19.65 14.18 22.25
C PHE A 10 -20.85 15.10 22.56
N SER A 11 -21.57 15.58 21.55
CA SER A 11 -22.74 16.46 21.73
C SER A 11 -23.96 15.83 21.07
N ALA A 12 -25.05 15.70 21.85
CA ALA A 12 -26.30 15.10 21.39
C ALA A 12 -26.92 15.85 20.21
N GLU A 13 -26.73 17.17 20.15
CA GLU A 13 -27.18 18.02 19.03
C GLU A 13 -26.51 17.68 17.70
N HIS A 14 -25.34 17.06 17.76
CA HIS A 14 -24.53 16.70 16.59
C HIS A 14 -24.64 15.22 16.25
N PHE A 15 -25.35 14.41 17.05
CA PHE A 15 -25.56 12.99 16.77
C PHE A 15 -26.20 12.83 15.40
N GLY A 16 -25.63 11.92 14.62
CA GLY A 16 -26.02 11.72 13.23
C GLY A 16 -25.83 10.26 12.87
N GLN A 17 -26.68 9.78 11.98
CA GLN A 17 -26.68 8.38 11.57
C GLN A 17 -25.72 8.13 10.41
N ASP A 18 -25.33 9.18 9.68
CA ASP A 18 -24.60 9.05 8.43
C ASP A 18 -23.24 9.77 8.46
N LEU A 19 -22.30 9.19 7.71
CA LEU A 19 -21.05 9.84 7.34
C LEU A 19 -21.30 10.84 6.21
N LYS A 20 -20.43 11.84 6.07
CA LYS A 20 -20.40 12.72 4.89
C LYS A 20 -20.34 11.86 3.61
N GLU A 21 -21.14 12.20 2.60
CA GLU A 21 -21.31 11.39 1.39
C GLU A 21 -19.99 11.11 0.68
N ASP A 22 -19.13 12.12 0.52
CA ASP A 22 -17.81 11.96 -0.13
C ASP A 22 -16.90 10.98 0.61
N LEU A 23 -16.97 10.98 1.95
CA LEU A 23 -16.16 10.09 2.78
C LEU A 23 -16.65 8.65 2.63
N LEU A 24 -17.98 8.47 2.69
CA LEU A 24 -18.61 7.18 2.49
C LEU A 24 -18.33 6.62 1.08
N TYR A 25 -18.38 7.47 0.05
CA TYR A 25 -18.03 7.09 -1.32
C TYR A 25 -16.59 6.59 -1.39
N ASN A 26 -15.62 7.37 -0.89
CA ASN A 26 -14.21 6.98 -0.92
C ASN A 26 -13.94 5.69 -0.12
N LEU A 27 -14.62 5.48 1.00
CA LEU A 27 -14.51 4.25 1.78
C LEU A 27 -15.06 3.02 1.02
N LYS A 28 -16.20 3.15 0.34
CA LYS A 28 -16.78 2.08 -0.49
C LYS A 28 -15.86 1.69 -1.64
N GLN A 29 -15.14 2.65 -2.23
CA GLN A 29 -14.16 2.35 -3.29
C GLN A 29 -12.99 1.48 -2.82
N ARG A 30 -12.67 1.48 -1.52
CA ARG A 30 -11.62 0.62 -0.96
C ARG A 30 -12.10 -0.82 -0.80
N GLY A 31 -13.35 -1.01 -0.38
CA GLY A 31 -13.92 -2.32 -0.09
C GLY A 31 -15.27 -2.56 -0.76
N PRO A 32 -15.28 -3.03 -2.02
CA PRO A 32 -16.51 -3.19 -2.79
C PRO A 32 -17.30 -4.47 -2.46
N ASN A 33 -16.75 -5.43 -1.71
CA ASN A 33 -17.40 -6.73 -1.49
C ASN A 33 -18.50 -6.67 -0.44
N SER A 34 -18.38 -5.79 0.56
CA SER A 34 -19.41 -5.60 1.58
C SER A 34 -19.26 -4.23 2.22
N SER A 35 -20.38 -3.66 2.67
CA SER A 35 -20.44 -2.36 3.35
C SER A 35 -21.44 -2.46 4.50
N LYS A 36 -21.02 -2.15 5.72
CA LYS A 36 -21.91 -2.10 6.90
C LYS A 36 -21.53 -0.94 7.80
N GLN A 37 -22.55 -0.35 8.42
CA GLN A 37 -22.41 0.65 9.46
C GLN A 37 -23.00 0.13 10.77
N LEU A 38 -22.43 0.58 11.88
CA LEU A 38 -22.85 0.21 13.22
C LEU A 38 -22.77 1.44 14.12
N LEU A 39 -23.88 1.76 14.79
CA LEU A 39 -23.97 2.87 15.73
C LEU A 39 -23.85 2.35 17.16
N LYS A 40 -22.98 2.96 17.95
CA LYS A 40 -22.91 2.78 19.41
C LYS A 40 -23.12 4.13 20.08
N SER A 41 -24.01 4.17 21.06
CA SER A 41 -24.33 5.39 21.78
C SER A 41 -24.22 5.14 23.28
N ASP A 42 -23.64 6.11 23.98
CA ASP A 42 -23.71 6.28 25.42
C ASP A 42 -24.49 7.59 25.70
N VAL A 43 -24.77 7.90 26.97
CA VAL A 43 -25.43 9.15 27.37
C VAL A 43 -24.65 10.37 26.86
N ASN A 44 -23.31 10.30 26.84
CA ASN A 44 -22.47 11.47 26.59
C ASN A 44 -21.72 11.44 25.24
N TYR A 45 -21.79 10.35 24.49
CA TYR A 45 -21.14 10.26 23.18
C TYR A 45 -21.84 9.29 22.23
N GLN A 46 -21.54 9.43 20.96
CA GLN A 46 -21.97 8.52 19.91
C GLN A 46 -20.80 8.18 18.99
N CYS A 47 -20.68 6.90 18.67
CA CYS A 47 -19.71 6.35 17.72
C CYS A 47 -20.45 5.75 16.52
N LEU A 48 -20.15 6.25 15.32
CA LEU A 48 -20.58 5.65 14.06
C LEU A 48 -19.39 4.92 13.42
N PHE A 49 -19.45 3.59 13.41
CA PHE A 49 -18.47 2.73 12.76
C PHE A 49 -18.92 2.39 11.35
N SER A 50 -18.01 2.43 10.38
CA SER A 50 -18.28 2.09 8.97
C SER A 50 -17.16 1.21 8.43
N GLY A 51 -17.50 -0.01 8.02
CA GLY A 51 -16.57 -0.99 7.48
C GLY A 51 -16.93 -1.37 6.04
N HIS A 52 -15.92 -1.36 5.17
CA HIS A 52 -16.02 -1.64 3.74
C HIS A 52 -14.95 -2.66 3.37
N VAL A 53 -15.36 -3.85 2.95
CA VAL A 53 -14.47 -5.01 2.88
C VAL A 53 -13.98 -5.24 1.46
N LEU A 54 -12.66 -5.34 1.29
CA LEU A 54 -12.04 -6.01 0.16
C LEU A 54 -11.63 -7.41 0.62
N HIS A 55 -12.25 -8.44 0.04
CA HIS A 55 -12.09 -9.82 0.49
C HIS A 55 -10.86 -10.48 -0.13
N LEU A 56 -9.88 -10.79 0.73
CA LEU A 56 -8.57 -11.32 0.34
C LEU A 56 -8.25 -12.70 0.92
N ARG A 57 -8.89 -13.14 2.01
CA ARG A 57 -8.63 -14.45 2.64
C ARG A 57 -9.84 -14.97 3.42
N GLY A 58 -9.99 -16.30 3.47
CA GLY A 58 -10.99 -17.01 4.25
C GLY A 58 -12.43 -16.73 3.82
N VAL A 59 -13.39 -16.91 4.72
CA VAL A 59 -14.79 -16.52 4.48
C VAL A 59 -14.93 -15.00 4.46
N LEU A 60 -15.82 -14.46 3.61
CA LEU A 60 -16.14 -13.04 3.59
C LEU A 60 -16.71 -12.61 4.96
N THR A 61 -15.90 -11.91 5.75
CA THR A 61 -16.31 -11.35 7.05
C THR A 61 -16.73 -9.90 6.91
N VAL A 62 -18.03 -9.62 7.08
CA VAL A 62 -18.59 -8.27 7.08
C VAL A 62 -18.09 -7.48 8.30
N GLN A 63 -17.63 -6.25 8.08
CA GLN A 63 -17.17 -5.34 9.13
C GLN A 63 -18.07 -4.09 9.22
N PRO A 64 -18.29 -3.50 10.41
CA PRO A 64 -17.69 -3.85 11.70
C PRO A 64 -18.21 -5.18 12.27
N VAL A 65 -17.31 -5.93 12.91
CA VAL A 65 -17.67 -7.11 13.71
C VAL A 65 -17.96 -6.68 15.15
N GLU A 66 -18.92 -7.37 15.79
CA GLU A 66 -19.36 -7.08 17.14
C GLU A 66 -19.46 -8.38 17.95
N ASP A 67 -19.03 -8.36 19.22
CA ASP A 67 -19.20 -9.48 20.15
C ASP A 67 -20.44 -9.30 21.06
N GLU A 68 -20.80 -10.34 21.80
CA GLU A 68 -21.96 -10.33 22.72
C GLU A 68 -21.85 -9.30 23.85
N ARG A 69 -20.63 -8.80 24.12
CA ARG A 69 -20.38 -7.76 25.14
C ARG A 69 -20.45 -6.36 24.55
N GLY A 70 -20.74 -6.23 23.25
CA GLY A 70 -20.87 -4.96 22.53
C GLY A 70 -19.54 -4.36 22.08
N ASN A 71 -18.44 -5.11 22.17
CA ASN A 71 -17.15 -4.66 21.63
C ASN A 71 -17.23 -4.62 20.11
N VAL A 72 -16.63 -3.61 19.48
CA VAL A 72 -16.67 -3.42 18.02
C VAL A 72 -15.27 -3.41 17.45
N PHE A 73 -15.04 -4.10 16.34
CA PHE A 73 -13.73 -4.15 15.70
C PHE A 73 -13.80 -3.94 14.19
N LEU A 74 -12.83 -3.17 13.70
CA LEU A 74 -12.55 -2.94 12.28
C LEU A 74 -11.07 -3.17 12.02
N TRP A 75 -10.79 -3.90 10.96
CA TRP A 75 -9.46 -4.35 10.54
C TRP A 75 -9.25 -4.06 9.06
N ASN A 76 -8.16 -3.35 8.76
CA ASN A 76 -7.64 -3.16 7.42
C ASN A 76 -6.20 -3.67 7.38
N GLY A 77 -6.02 -4.94 7.00
CA GLY A 77 -4.70 -5.55 6.97
C GLY A 77 -4.73 -7.04 6.67
N GLU A 78 -3.54 -7.63 6.69
CA GLU A 78 -3.29 -9.06 6.48
C GLU A 78 -2.27 -9.57 7.49
N VAL A 79 -2.49 -10.77 8.02
CA VAL A 79 -1.60 -11.47 8.95
C VAL A 79 -0.84 -12.54 8.17
N PHE A 80 0.46 -12.30 7.96
CA PHE A 80 1.35 -13.20 7.24
C PHE A 80 2.17 -14.12 8.15
N SER A 81 2.36 -13.76 9.42
CA SER A 81 3.12 -14.55 10.39
C SER A 81 2.89 -14.05 11.82
N GLY A 82 3.54 -14.72 12.78
CA GLY A 82 3.54 -14.38 14.20
C GLY A 82 2.29 -14.86 14.91
N ILE A 83 1.12 -14.52 14.37
CA ILE A 83 -0.15 -15.14 14.74
C ILE A 83 -0.53 -16.19 13.70
N LYS A 84 -0.97 -17.34 14.19
CA LYS A 84 -1.45 -18.44 13.36
C LYS A 84 -2.82 -18.08 12.76
N VAL A 85 -2.89 -18.00 11.43
CA VAL A 85 -4.12 -17.88 10.64
C VAL A 85 -4.01 -18.87 9.48
N GLU A 86 -4.90 -19.85 9.46
CA GLU A 86 -4.96 -20.87 8.41
C GLU A 86 -5.51 -20.29 7.09
N ALA A 87 -5.36 -21.04 5.99
CA ALA A 87 -5.71 -20.56 4.65
C ALA A 87 -7.21 -20.19 4.49
N GLU A 88 -8.09 -20.94 5.15
CA GLU A 88 -9.55 -20.75 5.10
C GLU A 88 -10.08 -19.80 6.20
N GLU A 89 -9.21 -19.39 7.13
CA GLU A 89 -9.58 -18.50 8.23
C GLU A 89 -9.52 -17.03 7.80
N ASN A 90 -10.36 -16.21 8.42
CA ASN A 90 -10.36 -14.77 8.17
C ASN A 90 -9.58 -14.01 9.24
N ASP A 91 -8.64 -13.17 8.81
CA ASP A 91 -7.82 -12.29 9.65
C ASP A 91 -8.61 -11.54 10.71
N THR A 92 -9.70 -10.87 10.30
CA THR A 92 -10.50 -10.03 11.17
C THR A 92 -11.09 -10.85 12.30
N GLN A 93 -11.61 -12.04 11.99
CA GLN A 93 -12.20 -12.91 13.00
C GLN A 93 -11.16 -13.44 13.97
N ILE A 94 -10.00 -13.89 13.48
CA ILE A 94 -8.93 -14.43 14.33
C ILE A 94 -8.39 -13.35 15.27
N ILE A 95 -8.05 -12.17 14.74
CA ILE A 95 -7.56 -11.06 15.58
C ILE A 95 -8.62 -10.62 16.59
N PHE A 96 -9.89 -10.56 16.18
CA PHE A 96 -10.97 -10.18 17.09
C PHE A 96 -11.16 -11.20 18.21
N ASN A 97 -11.06 -12.50 17.93
CA ASN A 97 -11.14 -13.57 18.95
C ASN A 97 -10.01 -13.47 19.98
N TYR A 98 -8.78 -13.16 19.54
CA TYR A 98 -7.67 -12.90 20.47
C TYR A 98 -7.91 -11.61 21.29
N LEU A 99 -8.29 -10.50 20.64
CA LEU A 99 -8.55 -9.23 21.32
C LEU A 99 -9.64 -9.33 22.39
N THR A 100 -10.71 -10.05 22.08
CA THR A 100 -11.84 -10.28 22.99
C THR A 100 -11.50 -11.20 24.16
N SER A 101 -10.35 -11.89 24.09
CA SER A 101 -9.81 -12.72 25.17
C SER A 101 -8.79 -11.96 26.04
N CYS A 102 -8.26 -10.82 25.57
CA CYS A 102 -7.33 -10.00 26.32
C CYS A 102 -7.99 -9.38 27.56
N LYS A 103 -7.34 -9.49 28.72
CA LYS A 103 -7.86 -9.03 30.01
C LYS A 103 -7.32 -7.67 30.44
N ASN A 104 -6.21 -7.24 29.86
CA ASN A 104 -5.49 -6.03 30.23
C ASN A 104 -4.74 -5.44 29.04
N GLU A 105 -4.20 -4.24 29.22
CA GLU A 105 -3.45 -3.51 28.20
C GLU A 105 -2.21 -4.27 27.72
N SER A 106 -1.51 -4.96 28.62
CA SER A 106 -0.29 -5.71 28.28
C SER A 106 -0.57 -6.84 27.30
N GLU A 107 -1.69 -7.54 27.45
CA GLU A 107 -2.09 -8.62 26.53
C GLU A 107 -2.46 -8.09 25.14
N ILE A 108 -3.14 -6.93 25.06
CA ILE A 108 -3.43 -6.27 23.78
C ILE A 108 -2.13 -5.88 23.07
N LEU A 109 -1.17 -5.32 23.81
CA LEU A 109 0.12 -4.90 23.25
C LEU A 109 0.96 -6.09 22.80
N SER A 110 0.97 -7.18 23.56
CA SER A 110 1.64 -8.44 23.19
C SER A 110 1.05 -8.98 21.89
N LEU A 111 -0.28 -9.02 21.78
CA LEU A 111 -0.98 -9.48 20.58
C LEU A 111 -0.51 -8.71 19.34
N PHE A 112 -0.55 -7.37 19.38
CA PHE A 112 -0.14 -6.55 18.24
C PHE A 112 1.37 -6.53 17.98
N SER A 113 2.20 -6.85 18.99
CA SER A 113 3.65 -7.04 18.81
C SER A 113 3.95 -8.31 18.01
N GLU A 114 3.12 -9.34 18.15
CA GLU A 114 3.27 -10.61 17.44
C GLU A 114 2.79 -10.54 15.98
N VAL A 115 1.81 -9.69 15.65
CA VAL A 115 1.27 -9.63 14.28
C VAL A 115 2.33 -9.21 13.26
N GLN A 116 2.69 -10.12 12.36
CA GLN A 116 3.56 -9.81 11.22
C GLN A 116 2.74 -9.71 9.94
N GLY A 117 2.61 -8.50 9.41
CA GLY A 117 1.90 -8.18 8.18
C GLY A 117 1.49 -6.70 8.17
N PRO A 118 0.98 -6.17 7.05
CA PRO A 118 0.51 -4.79 6.99
C PRO A 118 -0.86 -4.68 7.69
N TRP A 119 -1.04 -3.69 8.57
CA TRP A 119 -2.33 -3.52 9.22
C TRP A 119 -2.59 -2.14 9.81
N SER A 120 -3.87 -1.77 9.86
CA SER A 120 -4.44 -0.73 10.71
C SER A 120 -5.77 -1.20 11.29
N PHE A 121 -6.13 -0.71 12.48
CA PHE A 121 -7.35 -1.16 13.15
C PHE A 121 -8.03 -0.08 13.97
N ILE A 122 -9.30 -0.33 14.28
CA ILE A 122 -10.10 0.41 15.27
C ILE A 122 -10.83 -0.61 16.14
N TYR A 123 -10.70 -0.52 17.46
CA TYR A 123 -11.30 -1.44 18.43
C TYR A 123 -11.96 -0.66 19.57
N TYR A 124 -13.27 -0.82 19.72
CA TYR A 124 -14.06 -0.25 20.81
C TYR A 124 -14.34 -1.31 21.87
N GLN A 125 -13.91 -1.03 23.10
CA GLN A 125 -14.20 -1.82 24.29
C GLN A 125 -15.40 -1.23 25.01
N ALA A 126 -16.54 -1.92 24.96
CA ALA A 126 -17.81 -1.41 25.47
C ALA A 126 -17.78 -1.23 27.01
N SER A 127 -17.23 -2.20 27.74
CA SER A 127 -17.25 -2.19 29.21
C SER A 127 -16.46 -1.04 29.84
N SER A 128 -15.37 -0.62 29.19
CA SER A 128 -14.50 0.47 29.65
C SER A 128 -14.69 1.77 28.88
N HIS A 129 -15.49 1.76 27.81
CA HIS A 129 -15.63 2.87 26.86
C HIS A 129 -14.30 3.31 26.22
N TYR A 130 -13.36 2.37 26.05
CA TYR A 130 -12.07 2.65 25.43
C TYR A 130 -12.12 2.45 23.93
N LEU A 131 -11.59 3.42 23.20
CA LEU A 131 -11.34 3.30 21.76
C LEU A 131 -9.84 3.14 21.52
N TRP A 132 -9.43 1.97 21.04
CA TRP A 132 -8.09 1.64 20.63
C TRP A 132 -7.94 1.73 19.13
N PHE A 133 -6.81 2.22 18.66
CA PHE A 133 -6.49 2.26 17.25
C PHE A 133 -4.98 2.39 17.03
N GLY A 134 -4.54 2.09 15.82
CA GLY A 134 -3.14 2.23 15.45
C GLY A 134 -2.84 1.51 14.15
N ARG A 135 -1.55 1.44 13.85
CA ARG A 135 -1.01 0.85 12.63
C ARG A 135 0.20 -0.02 12.94
N ASP A 136 0.55 -0.89 12.00
CA ASP A 136 1.77 -1.66 12.04
C ASP A 136 3.02 -0.76 12.10
N PHE A 137 4.15 -1.32 12.52
CA PHE A 137 5.40 -0.58 12.73
C PHE A 137 5.87 0.23 11.50
N PHE A 138 5.55 -0.21 10.27
CA PHE A 138 5.89 0.50 9.05
C PHE A 138 4.81 1.48 8.57
N GLY A 139 3.61 1.47 9.17
CA GLY A 139 2.48 2.29 8.76
C GLY A 139 1.90 1.94 7.39
N ARG A 140 2.03 0.68 6.93
CA ARG A 140 1.72 0.29 5.53
C ARG A 140 0.25 0.41 5.16
N CYS A 141 -0.65 0.20 6.12
CA CYS A 141 -2.08 0.41 5.90
C CYS A 141 -2.50 1.79 6.40
N SER A 142 -3.10 2.59 5.52
CA SER A 142 -3.54 3.95 5.85
C SER A 142 -4.54 3.97 7.01
N LEU A 143 -4.35 4.93 7.92
CA LEU A 143 -5.31 5.34 8.94
C LEU A 143 -5.04 6.82 9.23
N LEU A 144 -6.08 7.63 9.12
CA LEU A 144 -6.05 9.08 9.28
C LEU A 144 -6.91 9.44 10.48
N TRP A 145 -6.57 10.55 11.15
CA TRP A 145 -7.46 11.23 12.06
C TRP A 145 -7.86 12.60 11.50
N HIS A 146 -9.03 13.06 11.91
CA HIS A 146 -9.50 14.41 11.72
C HIS A 146 -10.19 14.87 13.00
N PHE A 147 -9.83 16.06 13.47
CA PHE A 147 -10.38 16.68 14.67
C PHE A 147 -11.12 17.96 14.29
N SER A 148 -12.39 18.05 14.67
CA SER A 148 -13.22 19.23 14.40
C SER A 148 -13.28 20.12 15.63
N ASN A 149 -12.86 21.39 15.48
CA ASN A 149 -12.91 22.38 16.56
C ASN A 149 -14.35 22.81 16.89
N LEU A 150 -15.25 22.76 15.90
CA LEU A 150 -16.62 23.30 16.00
C LEU A 150 -17.47 22.47 16.97
N ASP A 151 -17.49 21.15 16.78
CA ASP A 151 -18.29 20.21 17.56
C ASP A 151 -17.44 19.36 18.52
N LYS A 152 -16.13 19.63 18.60
CA LYS A 152 -15.13 18.87 19.35
C LYS A 152 -15.17 17.37 19.04
N SER A 153 -15.62 16.99 17.84
CA SER A 153 -15.67 15.61 17.37
C SER A 153 -14.32 15.16 16.83
N PHE A 154 -14.16 13.86 16.68
CA PHE A 154 -13.04 13.31 15.92
C PHE A 154 -13.49 12.16 15.01
N CYS A 155 -12.73 11.92 13.95
CA CYS A 155 -12.97 10.85 13.01
C CYS A 155 -11.66 10.12 12.73
N LEU A 156 -11.70 8.80 12.80
CA LEU A 156 -10.66 7.91 12.29
C LEU A 156 -11.12 7.35 10.95
N SER A 157 -10.29 7.37 9.92
CA SER A 157 -10.64 6.84 8.61
C SER A 157 -9.42 6.38 7.82
N SER A 158 -9.56 5.27 7.09
CA SER A 158 -8.53 4.81 6.14
C SER A 158 -8.31 5.73 4.93
N VAL A 159 -9.21 6.68 4.67
CA VAL A 159 -9.13 7.66 3.57
C VAL A 159 -9.76 8.98 4.00
N GLY A 160 -9.17 10.09 3.54
CA GLY A 160 -9.68 11.43 3.81
C GLY A 160 -10.63 11.94 2.73
N THR A 161 -11.21 13.10 2.98
CA THR A 161 -11.94 13.88 1.98
C THR A 161 -11.37 15.29 1.94
N GLN A 162 -11.52 15.95 0.81
CA GLN A 162 -11.29 17.38 0.73
C GLN A 162 -12.34 18.09 1.59
N ILE A 163 -11.90 18.91 2.54
CA ILE A 163 -12.81 19.79 3.29
C ILE A 163 -12.54 21.20 2.79
N SER A 164 -13.39 21.69 1.88
CA SER A 164 -13.28 23.05 1.38
C SER A 164 -13.52 24.04 2.52
N GLY A 165 -12.53 24.88 2.82
CA GLY A 165 -12.69 26.02 3.73
C GLY A 165 -12.40 25.78 5.21
N GLU A 166 -12.01 24.57 5.63
CA GLU A 166 -11.52 24.30 6.99
C GLU A 166 -9.99 24.19 7.01
N THR A 167 -9.35 24.79 8.02
CA THR A 167 -7.91 24.70 8.28
C THR A 167 -7.49 23.33 8.83
N ASN A 168 -8.44 22.46 9.18
CA ASN A 168 -8.19 21.18 9.84
C ASN A 168 -8.11 20.06 8.79
N GLN A 169 -6.90 19.87 8.25
CA GLN A 169 -6.64 18.81 7.28
C GLN A 169 -6.66 17.43 7.96
N TRP A 170 -7.08 16.40 7.22
CA TRP A 170 -6.85 15.00 7.63
C TRP A 170 -5.35 14.77 7.80
N GLN A 171 -4.97 14.18 8.92
CA GLN A 171 -3.58 13.85 9.23
C GLN A 171 -3.43 12.35 9.38
N GLU A 172 -2.28 11.82 9.02
CA GLU A 172 -2.00 10.40 9.19
C GLU A 172 -1.79 10.08 10.67
N VAL A 173 -2.42 8.99 11.16
CA VAL A 173 -2.18 8.50 12.52
C VAL A 173 -0.75 7.99 12.58
N PRO A 174 0.17 8.56 13.38
CA PRO A 174 1.57 8.17 13.38
C PRO A 174 1.79 6.67 13.62
N ALA A 175 2.73 6.05 12.91
CA ALA A 175 3.16 4.68 13.16
C ALA A 175 4.10 4.56 14.38
N SER A 176 3.90 5.39 15.41
CA SER A 176 4.72 5.44 16.62
C SER A 176 4.29 4.44 17.70
N GLY A 177 3.10 3.85 17.56
CA GLY A 177 2.54 2.89 18.51
C GLY A 177 1.03 2.72 18.37
N LEU A 178 0.41 2.26 19.44
CA LEU A 178 -1.04 2.21 19.58
C LEU A 178 -1.54 3.39 20.41
N PHE A 179 -2.73 3.87 20.07
CA PHE A 179 -3.41 4.94 20.79
C PHE A 179 -4.67 4.39 21.45
N ARG A 180 -4.97 4.94 22.63
CA ARG A 180 -6.23 4.71 23.33
C ARG A 180 -6.87 6.03 23.74
N ILE A 181 -8.18 6.12 23.59
CA ILE A 181 -9.01 7.21 24.12
C ILE A 181 -10.03 6.63 25.10
N ASP A 182 -10.14 7.24 26.27
CA ASP A 182 -11.31 7.06 27.15
C ASP A 182 -12.43 7.99 26.69
N LEU A 183 -13.44 7.41 26.01
CA LEU A 183 -14.53 8.18 25.44
C LEU A 183 -15.43 8.82 26.50
N LYS A 184 -15.57 8.18 27.66
CA LYS A 184 -16.39 8.71 28.75
C LYS A 184 -15.71 9.91 29.39
N SER A 185 -14.42 9.80 29.69
CA SER A 185 -13.61 10.90 30.20
C SER A 185 -13.50 12.05 29.19
N ALA A 186 -13.37 11.74 27.90
CA ALA A 186 -13.36 12.76 26.84
C ALA A 186 -14.69 13.50 26.72
N ALA A 187 -15.82 12.79 26.84
CA ALA A 187 -17.15 13.39 26.81
C ALA A 187 -17.39 14.36 27.98
N ILE A 188 -16.94 13.99 29.19
CA ILE A 188 -17.10 14.80 30.40
C ILE A 188 -16.17 16.02 30.38
N SER A 189 -14.90 15.81 30.08
CA SER A 189 -13.88 16.88 30.13
C SER A 189 -13.89 17.78 28.89
N ARG A 190 -14.55 17.36 27.80
CA ARG A 190 -14.49 18.00 26.48
C ARG A 190 -13.07 18.14 25.95
N CYS A 191 -12.20 17.22 26.35
CA CYS A 191 -10.80 17.12 25.97
C CYS A 191 -10.49 15.67 25.59
N ILE A 192 -9.85 15.46 24.44
CA ILE A 192 -9.42 14.15 23.99
C ILE A 192 -8.00 13.91 24.48
N ILE A 193 -7.81 12.85 25.26
CA ILE A 193 -6.50 12.40 25.69
C ILE A 193 -6.14 11.16 24.89
N LEU A 194 -5.13 11.29 24.04
CA LEU A 194 -4.52 10.23 23.24
C LEU A 194 -3.44 9.56 24.09
N GLN A 195 -3.76 8.42 24.70
CA GLN A 195 -2.77 7.65 25.44
C GLN A 195 -1.96 6.79 24.47
N LEU A 196 -0.66 7.09 24.36
CA LEU A 196 0.26 6.42 23.46
C LEU A 196 0.97 5.25 24.15
N TYR A 197 0.92 4.10 23.49
CA TYR A 197 1.68 2.90 23.78
C TYR A 197 2.70 2.69 22.66
N PRO A 198 3.98 3.04 22.88
CA PRO A 198 4.95 3.17 21.81
C PRO A 198 5.53 1.84 21.33
N TRP A 199 5.98 1.80 20.07
CA TRP A 199 6.90 0.76 19.59
C TRP A 199 8.28 0.93 20.22
N LYS A 200 8.91 -0.18 20.64
CA LYS A 200 10.28 -0.21 21.17
C LYS A 200 11.06 -1.40 20.60
N TYR A 201 12.35 -1.16 20.37
CA TYR A 201 13.29 -2.22 20.07
C TYR A 201 13.85 -2.79 21.38
N ILE A 202 13.95 -4.12 21.48
CA ILE A 202 14.63 -4.80 22.58
C ILE A 202 15.92 -5.38 22.01
N SER A 203 17.07 -4.76 22.32
CA SER A 203 18.36 -5.35 21.98
C SER A 203 18.82 -6.26 23.12
N SER A 204 19.29 -7.47 22.77
CA SER A 204 19.79 -8.46 23.72
C SER A 204 21.20 -8.16 24.25
N ARG A 205 21.88 -7.12 23.75
CA ARG A 205 23.28 -6.82 24.11
C ARG A 205 23.46 -5.65 25.06
N GLU A 206 22.57 -4.66 25.08
CA GLU A 206 22.64 -3.52 26.00
C GLU A 206 21.22 -3.01 26.23
N ASN A 207 20.79 -2.76 27.47
CA ASN A 207 19.48 -2.18 27.81
C ASN A 207 19.32 -0.72 27.32
N ILE A 208 19.74 -0.41 26.10
CA ILE A 208 19.55 0.88 25.44
C ILE A 208 18.16 0.86 24.83
N ILE A 209 17.20 1.35 25.63
CA ILE A 209 15.87 1.70 25.16
C ILE A 209 16.07 2.90 24.24
N GLU A 210 15.90 2.70 22.93
CA GLU A 210 15.86 3.80 21.97
C GLU A 210 14.73 4.76 22.41
N GLY A 211 15.11 5.96 22.84
CA GLY A 211 14.25 6.88 23.57
C GLY A 211 13.21 7.52 22.66
N ASN A 212 11.95 7.13 22.82
CA ASN A 212 10.81 7.64 22.05
C ASN A 212 10.37 9.08 22.41
N VAL A 213 11.25 9.87 23.05
CA VAL A 213 10.91 11.20 23.59
C VAL A 213 10.62 12.20 22.48
N ASN A 214 11.24 12.04 21.31
CA ASN A 214 11.03 12.94 20.17
C ASN A 214 9.67 12.75 19.48
N SER A 215 9.01 11.59 19.65
CA SER A 215 7.74 11.32 18.96
C SER A 215 6.56 12.07 19.58
N LEU A 216 6.49 12.18 20.91
CA LEU A 216 5.37 12.83 21.60
C LEU A 216 5.26 14.33 21.30
N SER A 217 6.40 15.03 21.28
CA SER A 217 6.45 16.47 21.01
C SER A 217 6.07 16.80 19.57
N GLN A 218 6.50 15.96 18.61
CA GLN A 218 6.13 16.10 17.21
C GLN A 218 4.63 15.90 17.00
N ILE A 219 4.06 14.82 17.57
CA ILE A 219 2.63 14.54 17.42
C ILE A 219 1.77 15.64 18.07
N SER A 220 2.19 16.15 19.23
CA SER A 220 1.43 17.19 19.93
C SER A 220 1.43 18.54 19.23
N ALA A 221 2.40 18.83 18.36
CA ALA A 221 2.54 20.15 17.73
C ALA A 221 1.41 20.45 16.73
N ASP A 222 0.89 19.41 16.07
CA ASP A 222 -0.06 19.54 14.98
C ASP A 222 -1.51 19.26 15.39
N LEU A 223 -1.75 19.05 16.70
CA LEU A 223 -3.06 18.72 17.25
C LEU A 223 -3.80 19.96 17.78
N PRO A 224 -5.15 20.00 17.67
CA PRO A 224 -5.92 21.10 18.23
C PRO A 224 -5.80 21.18 19.75
N ALA A 225 -6.03 22.36 20.33
CA ALA A 225 -5.90 22.62 21.76
C ALA A 225 -6.78 21.74 22.68
N PHE A 226 -7.84 21.14 22.17
CA PHE A 226 -8.71 20.21 22.91
C PHE A 226 -8.23 18.75 22.83
N VAL A 227 -7.09 18.49 22.20
CA VAL A 227 -6.48 17.18 22.04
C VAL A 227 -5.08 17.22 22.63
N SER A 228 -4.74 16.20 23.41
CA SER A 228 -3.41 16.05 24.01
C SER A 228 -2.93 14.62 23.87
N VAL A 229 -1.61 14.43 23.78
CA VAL A 229 -0.99 13.10 23.75
C VAL A 229 -0.23 12.89 25.04
N VAL A 230 -0.46 11.76 25.70
CA VAL A 230 0.22 11.37 26.94
C VAL A 230 0.85 10.00 26.77
N ALA A 231 2.04 9.81 27.34
CA ALA A 231 2.61 8.48 27.47
C ALA A 231 1.80 7.66 28.48
N ASN A 232 1.72 6.35 28.28
CA ASN A 232 1.05 5.49 29.25
C ASN A 232 1.82 5.43 30.59
N GLU A 233 1.10 5.56 31.71
CA GLU A 233 1.71 5.64 33.05
C GLU A 233 2.52 4.38 33.42
N ALA A 234 2.03 3.22 33.00
CA ALA A 234 2.67 1.92 33.22
C ALA A 234 3.92 1.68 32.34
N LYS A 235 4.30 2.63 31.47
CA LYS A 235 5.46 2.53 30.55
C LYS A 235 5.46 1.25 29.69
N LEU A 236 4.27 0.80 29.34
CA LEU A 236 4.05 -0.36 28.48
C LEU A 236 4.40 0.02 27.03
N TYR A 237 4.72 -0.97 26.22
CA TYR A 237 5.19 -0.77 24.87
C TYR A 237 4.86 -1.98 24.01
N LEU A 238 4.96 -1.79 22.69
CA LEU A 238 4.95 -2.87 21.73
C LEU A 238 6.38 -3.20 21.31
N GLU A 239 6.69 -4.48 21.19
CA GLU A 239 7.98 -4.91 20.64
C GLU A 239 7.97 -4.79 19.11
N LYS A 240 8.99 -4.13 18.54
CA LYS A 240 9.12 -4.02 17.08
C LYS A 240 9.26 -5.44 16.48
N PRO A 241 8.42 -5.86 15.52
CA PRO A 241 8.44 -7.21 14.97
C PRO A 241 9.58 -7.46 13.96
N VAL A 242 10.47 -6.49 13.77
CA VAL A 242 11.56 -6.53 12.80
C VAL A 242 12.87 -6.12 13.46
N VAL A 243 13.95 -6.78 13.04
CA VAL A 243 15.31 -6.38 13.38
C VAL A 243 15.62 -5.05 12.66
N PRO A 244 16.31 -4.10 13.30
CA PRO A 244 16.72 -2.85 12.68
C PRO A 244 17.45 -3.11 11.36
N LEU A 245 17.14 -2.29 10.37
CA LEU A 245 17.86 -2.31 9.11
C LEU A 245 19.34 -2.06 9.38
N ASN A 246 20.19 -2.82 8.71
CA ASN A 246 21.62 -2.58 8.79
C ASN A 246 21.95 -1.30 8.04
N MET A 247 22.06 -0.19 8.78
CA MET A 247 22.44 1.12 8.25
C MET A 247 23.96 1.30 8.15
N MET A 248 24.74 0.25 8.47
CA MET A 248 26.20 0.28 8.43
C MET A 248 26.75 -0.79 7.49
N LEU A 249 27.73 -0.41 6.68
CA LEU A 249 28.50 -1.40 5.93
C LEU A 249 29.25 -2.32 6.91
N PRO A 250 29.31 -3.64 6.65
CA PRO A 250 30.13 -4.54 7.44
C PRO A 250 31.58 -4.03 7.51
N LYS A 251 32.17 -4.01 8.71
CA LYS A 251 33.57 -3.60 8.92
C LYS A 251 34.60 -4.59 8.36
N ALA A 252 34.17 -5.79 7.99
CA ALA A 252 35.04 -6.75 7.33
C ALA A 252 35.35 -6.22 5.93
N GLU A 253 36.64 -6.09 5.61
CA GLU A 253 37.07 -6.01 4.22
C GLU A 253 36.43 -7.21 3.51
N LEU A 254 35.52 -6.96 2.55
CA LEU A 254 35.16 -7.96 1.58
C LEU A 254 36.47 -8.36 0.92
N ASN A 255 37.07 -9.48 1.37
CA ASN A 255 38.21 -10.15 0.76
C ASN A 255 37.78 -10.60 -0.63
N THR A 256 37.61 -9.63 -1.52
CA THR A 256 37.27 -9.82 -2.90
C THR A 256 38.51 -9.42 -3.67
N HIS A 257 38.97 -10.35 -4.48
CA HIS A 257 39.96 -10.18 -5.55
C HIS A 257 39.53 -9.12 -6.60
N CYS A 258 38.75 -8.11 -6.23
CA CYS A 258 38.06 -7.16 -7.08
C CYS A 258 38.58 -5.72 -6.94
N SER A 259 39.73 -5.50 -6.30
CA SER A 259 40.38 -4.19 -6.21
C SER A 259 40.86 -3.63 -7.56
N ASN A 260 40.76 -4.40 -8.66
CA ASN A 260 41.19 -4.00 -10.00
C ASN A 260 40.05 -3.77 -11.02
N ILE A 261 38.77 -3.74 -10.62
CA ILE A 261 37.62 -3.67 -11.57
C ILE A 261 37.24 -2.22 -11.95
N SER A 262 37.98 -1.19 -11.51
CA SER A 262 37.43 0.17 -11.48
C SER A 262 37.13 0.85 -12.83
N ASN A 263 37.47 0.28 -13.99
CA ASN A 263 37.30 0.93 -15.30
C ASN A 263 36.68 0.05 -16.41
N VAL A 264 36.15 -1.15 -16.12
CA VAL A 264 35.52 -2.02 -17.14
C VAL A 264 34.01 -2.13 -16.86
N PRO A 265 33.13 -1.92 -17.85
CA PRO A 265 31.69 -2.13 -17.66
C PRO A 265 31.43 -3.57 -17.20
N LEU A 266 30.69 -3.72 -16.10
CA LEU A 266 30.31 -5.02 -15.54
C LEU A 266 29.56 -5.82 -16.60
N THR A 267 30.15 -6.93 -17.06
CA THR A 267 29.50 -7.86 -17.99
C THR A 267 28.81 -9.01 -17.23
N ARG A 268 27.99 -9.78 -17.94
CA ARG A 268 27.35 -11.00 -17.39
C ARG A 268 28.39 -11.97 -16.84
N GLU A 269 29.51 -12.09 -17.53
CA GLU A 269 30.64 -12.95 -17.16
C GLU A 269 31.26 -12.48 -15.84
N THR A 270 31.40 -11.16 -15.62
CA THR A 270 31.87 -10.58 -14.35
C THR A 270 30.95 -10.94 -13.19
N LEU A 271 29.62 -10.89 -13.39
CA LEU A 271 28.65 -11.30 -12.37
C LEU A 271 28.71 -12.81 -12.08
N GLN A 272 28.99 -13.62 -13.11
CA GLN A 272 29.10 -15.06 -12.97
C GLN A 272 30.30 -15.50 -12.12
N VAL A 273 31.36 -14.68 -12.05
CA VAL A 273 32.49 -14.90 -11.13
C VAL A 273 32.03 -14.87 -9.68
N PHE A 274 31.12 -13.97 -9.29
CA PHE A 274 30.59 -13.95 -7.91
C PHE A 274 29.83 -15.24 -7.57
N LEU A 275 29.21 -15.87 -8.57
CA LEU A 275 28.56 -17.18 -8.41
C LEU A 275 29.57 -18.34 -8.31
N THR A 276 30.86 -18.14 -8.53
CA THR A 276 31.86 -19.19 -8.28
C THR A 276 32.18 -19.35 -6.79
N ASN A 277 31.99 -18.28 -6.01
CA ASN A 277 32.21 -18.28 -4.57
C ASN A 277 31.06 -19.01 -3.84
N VAL A 278 31.39 -20.04 -3.07
CA VAL A 278 30.40 -20.88 -2.33
C VAL A 278 29.60 -20.06 -1.33
N HIS A 279 30.27 -19.19 -0.57
CA HIS A 279 29.62 -18.36 0.43
C HIS A 279 28.63 -17.36 -0.19
N MET A 280 29.01 -16.73 -1.31
CA MET A 280 28.11 -15.84 -2.04
C MET A 280 26.89 -16.57 -2.60
N LYS A 281 27.07 -17.80 -3.11
CA LYS A 281 25.96 -18.67 -3.54
C LYS A 281 24.98 -18.94 -2.40
N GLU A 282 25.48 -19.28 -1.22
CA GLU A 282 24.65 -19.52 -0.03
C GLU A 282 23.85 -18.27 0.35
N ILE A 283 24.48 -17.08 0.37
CA ILE A 283 23.81 -15.82 0.66
C ILE A 283 22.71 -15.53 -0.38
N ILE A 284 23.01 -15.70 -1.67
CA ILE A 284 22.05 -15.48 -2.75
C ILE A 284 20.87 -16.45 -2.62
N GLN A 285 21.13 -17.72 -2.31
CA GLN A 285 20.07 -18.71 -2.10
C GLN A 285 19.19 -18.33 -0.91
N GLN A 286 19.78 -17.94 0.22
CA GLN A 286 19.04 -17.47 1.39
C GLN A 286 18.17 -16.24 1.06
N PHE A 287 18.71 -15.27 0.33
CA PHE A 287 17.97 -14.09 -0.12
C PHE A 287 16.76 -14.49 -0.99
N ILE A 288 16.99 -15.37 -1.99
CA ILE A 288 15.93 -15.88 -2.86
C ILE A 288 14.88 -16.63 -2.04
N ASP A 289 15.28 -17.45 -1.08
CA ASP A 289 14.35 -18.24 -0.26
C ASP A 289 13.46 -17.33 0.60
N VAL A 290 14.05 -16.33 1.26
CA VAL A 290 13.31 -15.34 2.06
C VAL A 290 12.31 -14.57 1.20
N LEU A 291 12.75 -14.05 0.05
CA LEU A 291 11.88 -13.29 -0.85
C LEU A 291 10.80 -14.19 -1.48
N SER A 292 11.16 -15.42 -1.86
CA SER A 292 10.24 -16.42 -2.38
C SER A 292 9.14 -16.75 -1.38
N ILE A 293 9.46 -16.92 -0.09
CA ILE A 293 8.47 -17.13 0.97
C ILE A 293 7.58 -15.89 1.13
N ALA A 294 8.14 -14.69 1.06
CA ALA A 294 7.37 -13.45 1.18
C ALA A 294 6.37 -13.27 0.01
N VAL A 295 6.75 -13.64 -1.21
CA VAL A 295 5.86 -13.66 -2.38
C VAL A 295 4.82 -14.77 -2.25
N LYS A 296 5.25 -15.99 -1.90
CA LYS A 296 4.37 -17.15 -1.68
C LYS A 296 3.18 -16.83 -0.78
N LYS A 297 3.46 -16.21 0.38
CA LYS A 297 2.43 -15.84 1.36
C LYS A 297 1.36 -14.91 0.77
N ARG A 298 1.74 -13.98 -0.10
CA ARG A 298 0.80 -13.04 -0.72
C ARG A 298 -0.02 -13.68 -1.82
N VAL A 299 0.60 -14.48 -2.69
CA VAL A 299 -0.10 -15.05 -3.86
C VAL A 299 -0.95 -16.27 -3.54
N LEU A 300 -0.66 -17.00 -2.46
CA LEU A 300 -1.40 -18.20 -2.08
C LEU A 300 -2.62 -17.93 -1.19
N CYS A 301 -2.60 -16.87 -0.36
CA CYS A 301 -3.70 -16.57 0.56
C CYS A 301 -4.99 -16.10 -0.13
N LEU A 302 -4.96 -15.87 -1.45
CA LEU A 302 -6.12 -15.43 -2.21
C LEU A 302 -7.18 -16.52 -2.37
N PRO A 303 -8.48 -16.17 -2.22
CA PRO A 303 -9.56 -17.07 -2.59
C PRO A 303 -9.49 -17.33 -4.10
N ARG A 304 -9.47 -18.61 -4.47
CA ARG A 304 -9.63 -19.07 -5.85
C ARG A 304 -11.05 -19.65 -5.98
N ASP A 305 -11.65 -19.52 -7.16
CA ASP A 305 -12.91 -20.19 -7.44
C ASP A 305 -12.67 -21.71 -7.51
N GLU A 306 -12.83 -22.41 -6.39
CA GLU A 306 -12.67 -23.86 -6.29
C GLU A 306 -13.76 -24.65 -7.03
N ASN A 307 -14.76 -23.97 -7.58
CA ASN A 307 -15.96 -24.59 -8.18
C ASN A 307 -15.82 -25.02 -9.64
N LEU A 308 -14.62 -25.02 -10.24
CA LEU A 308 -14.45 -25.62 -11.56
C LEU A 308 -14.10 -27.11 -11.38
N THR A 309 -15.05 -27.97 -11.69
CA THR A 309 -14.81 -29.42 -11.75
C THR A 309 -13.72 -29.72 -12.79
N ALA A 310 -12.95 -30.80 -12.60
CA ALA A 310 -11.85 -31.18 -13.51
C ALA A 310 -12.30 -31.29 -15.00
N ASP A 311 -13.58 -31.58 -15.24
CA ASP A 311 -14.20 -31.65 -16.59
C ASP A 311 -14.54 -30.27 -17.20
N GLU A 312 -14.66 -29.22 -16.39
CA GLU A 312 -14.87 -27.83 -16.85
C GLU A 312 -13.54 -27.09 -17.10
N VAL A 313 -12.46 -27.51 -16.44
CA VAL A 313 -11.09 -27.02 -16.66
C VAL A 313 -10.59 -27.32 -18.07
N LEU A 314 -11.02 -28.44 -18.66
CA LEU A 314 -10.69 -28.81 -20.04
C LEU A 314 -11.48 -28.03 -21.10
N LYS A 315 -12.51 -27.26 -20.70
CA LYS A 315 -13.41 -26.53 -21.63
C LYS A 315 -13.23 -25.02 -21.63
N THR A 316 -12.51 -24.43 -20.67
CA THR A 316 -12.38 -22.97 -20.58
C THR A 316 -10.92 -22.53 -20.75
N CYS A 317 -10.60 -21.97 -21.92
CA CYS A 317 -9.42 -21.13 -22.13
C CYS A 317 -9.52 -19.75 -21.42
N ASP A 318 -10.47 -19.58 -20.50
CA ASP A 318 -10.92 -18.30 -19.93
C ASP A 318 -10.67 -18.20 -18.42
N ARG A 319 -9.63 -18.85 -17.89
CA ARG A 319 -9.24 -18.64 -16.49
C ARG A 319 -8.76 -17.21 -16.28
N LYS A 320 -9.31 -16.55 -15.27
CA LYS A 320 -8.96 -15.17 -14.90
C LYS A 320 -7.72 -15.17 -13.99
N ALA A 321 -6.87 -14.16 -14.14
CA ALA A 321 -5.77 -13.92 -13.21
C ALA A 321 -6.31 -13.43 -11.86
N ASN A 322 -5.87 -14.03 -10.74
CA ASN A 322 -6.15 -13.48 -9.40
C ASN A 322 -5.03 -12.56 -8.90
N VAL A 323 -3.84 -12.66 -9.51
CA VAL A 323 -2.65 -11.89 -9.17
C VAL A 323 -2.26 -10.96 -10.33
N ALA A 324 -2.04 -9.70 -9.99
CA ALA A 324 -1.44 -8.72 -10.89
C ALA A 324 -0.15 -8.15 -10.29
N ILE A 325 0.76 -7.76 -11.16
CA ILE A 325 2.05 -7.17 -10.79
C ILE A 325 2.18 -5.85 -11.52
N LEU A 326 2.47 -4.77 -10.79
CA LEU A 326 2.87 -3.51 -11.41
C LEU A 326 4.25 -3.74 -12.04
N PHE A 327 4.28 -3.80 -13.37
CA PHE A 327 5.40 -4.38 -14.08
C PHE A 327 6.05 -3.36 -15.01
N SER A 328 7.21 -2.84 -14.60
CA SER A 328 8.02 -1.91 -15.40
C SER A 328 9.03 -2.62 -16.31
N GLY A 329 9.31 -3.90 -16.04
CA GLY A 329 10.44 -4.62 -16.63
C GLY A 329 11.79 -4.29 -15.97
N GLY A 330 11.78 -3.48 -14.90
CA GLY A 330 12.93 -3.31 -14.02
C GLY A 330 13.16 -4.54 -13.13
N ILE A 331 14.34 -4.61 -12.51
CA ILE A 331 14.81 -5.80 -11.78
C ILE A 331 13.84 -6.25 -10.70
N ASP A 332 13.26 -5.33 -9.93
CA ASP A 332 12.37 -5.67 -8.82
C ASP A 332 11.09 -6.34 -9.33
N SER A 333 10.42 -5.73 -10.31
CA SER A 333 9.23 -6.29 -10.94
C SER A 333 9.49 -7.64 -11.65
N MET A 334 10.67 -7.81 -12.24
CA MET A 334 11.10 -9.06 -12.88
C MET A 334 11.31 -10.18 -11.85
N VAL A 335 11.97 -9.87 -10.74
CA VAL A 335 12.19 -10.83 -9.64
C VAL A 335 10.86 -11.21 -9.01
N ILE A 336 9.98 -10.25 -8.72
CA ILE A 336 8.65 -10.53 -8.15
C ILE A 336 7.81 -11.37 -9.12
N ALA A 337 7.79 -11.07 -10.42
CA ALA A 337 7.08 -11.88 -11.41
C ALA A 337 7.61 -13.31 -11.48
N THR A 338 8.93 -13.47 -11.55
CA THR A 338 9.58 -14.79 -11.58
C THR A 338 9.29 -15.60 -10.31
N LEU A 339 9.28 -14.96 -9.14
CA LEU A 339 8.97 -15.63 -7.88
C LEU A 339 7.48 -15.94 -7.75
N ALA A 340 6.59 -15.09 -8.25
CA ALA A 340 5.15 -15.34 -8.24
C ALA A 340 4.80 -16.58 -9.08
N ASP A 341 5.41 -16.71 -10.26
CA ASP A 341 5.27 -17.89 -11.13
C ASP A 341 5.56 -19.22 -10.42
N ARG A 342 6.55 -19.24 -9.50
CA ARG A 342 6.92 -20.46 -8.75
C ARG A 342 5.84 -20.96 -7.81
N HIS A 343 4.91 -20.11 -7.39
CA HIS A 343 3.91 -20.42 -6.36
C HIS A 343 2.48 -20.42 -6.89
N ILE A 344 2.21 -19.72 -8.00
CA ILE A 344 0.88 -19.67 -8.60
C ILE A 344 0.64 -20.94 -9.45
N PRO A 345 -0.53 -21.60 -9.35
CA PRO A 345 -0.85 -22.77 -10.19
C PRO A 345 -0.61 -22.50 -11.67
N LEU A 346 0.05 -23.41 -12.41
CA LEU A 346 0.52 -23.17 -13.78
C LEU A 346 -0.57 -22.78 -14.78
N ASP A 347 -1.80 -23.22 -14.53
CA ASP A 347 -2.99 -22.97 -15.34
C ASP A 347 -3.70 -21.63 -15.02
N GLU A 348 -3.22 -20.89 -14.02
CA GLU A 348 -3.70 -19.55 -13.67
C GLU A 348 -2.85 -18.46 -14.36
N PRO A 349 -3.42 -17.55 -15.17
CA PRO A 349 -2.65 -16.46 -15.75
C PRO A 349 -2.13 -15.46 -14.70
N ILE A 350 -1.03 -14.75 -15.02
CA ILE A 350 -0.53 -13.62 -14.23
C ILE A 350 -0.66 -12.35 -15.06
N ASP A 351 -1.33 -11.33 -14.51
CA ASP A 351 -1.48 -10.03 -15.14
C ASP A 351 -0.25 -9.15 -14.84
N LEU A 352 0.42 -8.67 -15.89
CA LEU A 352 1.52 -7.71 -15.81
C LEU A 352 1.00 -6.33 -16.23
N LEU A 353 0.73 -5.47 -15.26
CA LEU A 353 0.20 -4.13 -15.50
C LEU A 353 1.36 -3.18 -15.80
N ASN A 354 1.55 -2.80 -17.06
CA ASN A 354 2.60 -1.88 -17.48
C ASN A 354 1.99 -0.53 -17.90
N VAL A 355 2.30 0.51 -17.12
CA VAL A 355 1.80 1.87 -17.31
C VAL A 355 2.76 2.67 -18.18
N ALA A 356 2.20 3.39 -19.16
CA ALA A 356 2.93 4.26 -20.05
C ALA A 356 2.22 5.61 -20.18
N PHE A 357 2.95 6.70 -19.93
CA PHE A 357 2.47 8.06 -20.14
C PHE A 357 2.84 8.54 -21.55
N ILE A 358 1.83 8.77 -22.38
CA ILE A 358 2.02 9.07 -23.81
C ILE A 358 2.07 10.58 -24.00
N ALA A 359 3.20 11.07 -24.52
CA ALA A 359 3.28 12.42 -25.06
C ALA A 359 2.63 12.44 -26.46
N GLU A 360 1.69 13.36 -26.69
CA GLU A 360 1.17 13.58 -28.03
C GLU A 360 2.26 14.21 -28.89
N GLU A 361 2.62 13.54 -29.99
CA GLU A 361 3.38 14.18 -31.06
C GLU A 361 2.53 15.32 -31.62
N LYS A 362 2.94 16.56 -31.35
CA LYS A 362 2.40 17.71 -32.07
C LYS A 362 2.67 17.48 -33.56
N THR A 363 1.64 17.15 -34.32
CA THR A 363 1.64 17.29 -35.77
C THR A 363 2.02 18.73 -36.08
N MET A 364 3.28 18.96 -36.49
CA MET A 364 3.71 20.25 -36.99
C MET A 364 2.98 20.51 -38.30
N SER A 365 1.86 21.22 -38.20
CA SER A 365 1.28 21.92 -39.34
C SER A 365 2.26 23.00 -39.79
N THR A 366 2.78 22.78 -40.98
CA THR A 366 3.46 23.69 -41.91
C THR A 366 3.33 25.20 -41.63
N SER A 367 4.50 25.84 -41.54
CA SER A 367 4.87 27.19 -42.01
C SER A 367 4.01 28.40 -41.59
N PHE A 368 4.59 29.30 -40.79
CA PHE A 368 4.67 30.73 -41.14
C PHE A 368 5.91 31.37 -40.49
N ASN A 369 6.81 31.88 -41.34
CA ASN A 369 7.94 32.73 -40.95
C ASN A 369 7.45 34.07 -40.40
N LYS A 370 8.04 34.54 -39.29
CA LYS A 370 8.40 35.94 -39.10
C LYS A 370 9.43 36.10 -37.97
N GLU A 371 10.62 36.53 -38.34
CA GLU A 371 11.65 37.05 -37.45
C GLU A 371 11.19 38.38 -36.81
N ARG A 372 11.45 38.59 -35.51
CA ARG A 372 12.31 39.69 -34.99
C ARG A 372 12.30 39.80 -33.45
N ASN A 373 13.52 39.77 -32.90
CA ASN A 373 14.13 40.51 -31.79
C ASN A 373 13.54 40.54 -30.34
N LYS A 374 14.34 39.94 -29.44
CA LYS A 374 14.86 40.39 -28.13
C LYS A 374 13.94 41.16 -27.17
N GLN A 375 13.61 40.50 -26.05
CA GLN A 375 13.96 41.02 -24.71
C GLN A 375 14.06 39.88 -23.69
N ARG A 376 15.20 39.82 -22.99
CA ARG A 376 15.55 38.87 -21.93
C ARG A 376 14.75 39.18 -20.67
N ASN A 377 14.17 38.16 -20.03
CA ASN A 377 14.03 38.08 -18.57
C ASN A 377 13.91 36.62 -18.12
N LYS A 378 15.04 36.11 -17.60
CA LYS A 378 15.22 35.35 -16.35
C LYS A 378 14.14 34.32 -15.94
N TRP A 379 14.44 33.04 -16.15
CA TRP A 379 14.57 31.99 -15.12
C TRP A 379 14.99 30.66 -15.78
N GLU A 380 16.19 30.20 -15.45
CA GLU A 380 16.81 28.98 -15.98
C GLU A 380 16.44 27.78 -15.10
N VAL A 381 15.99 26.70 -15.77
CA VAL A 381 15.91 25.32 -15.27
C VAL A 381 17.07 24.55 -15.91
N PRO A 382 17.76 23.63 -15.20
CA PRO A 382 18.92 22.93 -15.76
C PRO A 382 18.54 21.97 -16.89
N SER A 383 19.40 21.95 -17.90
CA SER A 383 19.32 21.27 -19.18
C SER A 383 19.55 19.76 -19.13
N GLU A 384 18.81 19.05 -19.99
CA GLU A 384 19.04 17.66 -20.42
C GLU A 384 20.33 17.54 -21.25
N GLU A 385 21.13 16.50 -20.98
CA GLU A 385 22.27 16.09 -21.81
C GLU A 385 22.04 14.74 -22.49
N SER A 386 22.32 14.75 -23.80
CA SER A 386 22.56 13.62 -24.71
C SER A 386 21.33 12.76 -25.08
N SER A 387 21.20 12.20 -26.28
CA SER A 387 22.20 11.89 -27.30
C SER A 387 21.50 11.77 -28.66
N LYS A 388 22.25 12.08 -29.73
CA LYS A 388 21.83 11.96 -31.13
C LYS A 388 22.04 10.52 -31.64
N ASP A 389 21.37 10.25 -32.77
CA ASP A 389 21.55 9.14 -33.74
C ASP A 389 20.79 7.84 -33.39
N VAL A 390 19.98 7.19 -34.25
CA VAL A 390 19.88 7.14 -35.72
C VAL A 390 18.41 6.92 -36.11
N ALA A 391 17.88 7.71 -37.06
CA ALA A 391 16.59 7.47 -37.70
C ALA A 391 16.81 6.82 -39.07
N ALA A 392 16.22 5.64 -39.30
CA ALA A 392 16.02 5.07 -40.62
C ALA A 392 14.55 4.62 -40.75
N ALA A 393 13.95 5.01 -41.87
CA ALA A 393 12.53 5.08 -42.12
C ALA A 393 11.83 3.73 -42.32
N ALA A 394 10.56 3.65 -41.91
CA ALA A 394 9.57 2.79 -42.55
C ALA A 394 8.18 3.44 -42.45
N TYR A 395 7.54 3.60 -43.60
CA TYR A 395 6.22 4.17 -43.84
C TYR A 395 5.10 3.21 -43.39
N GLY A 396 4.04 3.76 -42.77
CA GLY A 396 2.65 3.30 -42.91
C GLY A 396 2.19 2.04 -42.17
N SER A 397 1.62 2.21 -40.97
CA SER A 397 0.62 1.31 -40.34
C SER A 397 -0.10 2.08 -39.22
N PRO A 398 -1.39 1.83 -38.89
CA PRO A 398 -2.09 2.49 -37.78
C PRO A 398 -1.63 2.04 -36.39
N ASP A 399 -0.66 1.13 -36.31
CA ASP A 399 -0.13 0.58 -35.07
C ASP A 399 1.02 1.45 -34.55
N LYS A 400 0.68 2.58 -33.91
CA LYS A 400 1.67 3.42 -33.23
C LYS A 400 2.12 2.69 -31.97
N HIS A 401 3.16 1.86 -32.09
CA HIS A 401 3.86 1.30 -30.93
C HIS A 401 4.33 2.46 -30.04
N VAL A 402 3.69 2.58 -28.87
CA VAL A 402 4.13 3.50 -27.82
C VAL A 402 5.52 3.06 -27.40
N ASN A 403 6.54 3.86 -27.75
CA ASN A 403 7.96 3.58 -27.49
C ASN A 403 8.45 4.50 -26.39
N VAL A 404 7.82 4.42 -25.21
CA VAL A 404 8.34 5.06 -23.99
C VAL A 404 9.24 4.08 -23.23
N PRO A 405 10.23 4.55 -22.44
CA PRO A 405 11.20 3.69 -21.76
C PRO A 405 10.57 2.52 -21.01
N ASP A 406 9.59 2.78 -20.13
CA ASP A 406 8.92 1.76 -19.30
C ASP A 406 8.17 0.71 -20.13
N ARG A 407 7.64 1.09 -21.30
CA ARG A 407 6.97 0.16 -22.22
C ARG A 407 7.98 -0.72 -22.93
N ILE A 408 9.12 -0.16 -23.33
CA ILE A 408 10.20 -0.90 -23.99
C ILE A 408 10.80 -1.92 -23.02
N THR A 409 11.15 -1.50 -21.81
CA THR A 409 11.68 -2.39 -20.76
C THR A 409 10.65 -3.44 -20.36
N GLY A 410 9.38 -3.07 -20.21
CA GLY A 410 8.30 -4.01 -19.91
C GLY A 410 8.15 -5.09 -20.99
N ARG A 411 8.13 -4.72 -22.28
CA ARG A 411 8.04 -5.70 -23.38
C ARG A 411 9.29 -6.58 -23.48
N ALA A 412 10.48 -6.06 -23.17
CA ALA A 412 11.70 -6.85 -23.11
C ALA A 412 11.64 -7.86 -21.94
N GLY A 413 11.26 -7.40 -20.74
CA GLY A 413 11.08 -8.26 -19.57
C GLY A 413 10.04 -9.34 -19.77
N LEU A 414 8.93 -9.06 -20.46
CA LEU A 414 7.93 -10.08 -20.84
C LEU A 414 8.55 -11.20 -21.67
N LYS A 415 9.39 -10.87 -22.66
CA LYS A 415 10.07 -11.89 -23.50
C LYS A 415 11.01 -12.76 -22.66
N GLU A 416 11.70 -12.17 -21.68
CA GLU A 416 12.54 -12.92 -20.75
C GLU A 416 11.72 -13.85 -19.86
N LEU A 417 10.59 -13.38 -19.31
CA LEU A 417 9.68 -14.21 -18.52
C LEU A 417 9.10 -15.37 -19.33
N GLN A 418 8.72 -15.13 -20.59
CA GLN A 418 8.24 -16.17 -21.50
C GLN A 418 9.32 -17.20 -21.85
N ALA A 419 10.59 -16.78 -21.95
CA ALA A 419 11.70 -17.68 -22.17
C ALA A 419 12.01 -18.55 -20.94
N VAL A 420 11.88 -17.98 -19.73
CA VAL A 420 12.12 -18.68 -18.46
C VAL A 420 10.97 -19.62 -18.10
N SER A 421 9.72 -19.21 -18.35
CA SER A 421 8.51 -19.97 -18.01
C SER A 421 7.55 -20.01 -19.22
N PRO A 422 7.79 -20.91 -20.19
CA PRO A 422 7.04 -20.93 -21.46
C PRO A 422 5.61 -21.48 -21.31
N SER A 423 5.33 -22.23 -20.24
CA SER A 423 3.98 -22.75 -19.96
C SER A 423 3.07 -21.74 -19.27
N ARG A 424 3.63 -20.66 -18.70
CA ARG A 424 2.85 -19.63 -18.01
C ARG A 424 2.16 -18.71 -19.01
N ILE A 425 0.88 -18.43 -18.74
CA ILE A 425 0.14 -17.38 -19.43
C ILE A 425 0.46 -16.03 -18.75
N TRP A 426 1.23 -15.20 -19.44
CA TRP A 426 1.54 -13.83 -19.02
C TRP A 426 0.66 -12.84 -19.76
N ASN A 427 -0.29 -12.23 -19.07
CA ASN A 427 -1.16 -11.20 -19.64
C ASN A 427 -0.48 -9.84 -19.50
N PHE A 428 0.23 -9.39 -20.53
CA PHE A 428 0.85 -8.06 -20.53
C PHE A 428 -0.18 -6.98 -20.84
N VAL A 429 -0.73 -6.36 -19.79
CA VAL A 429 -1.78 -5.36 -19.88
C VAL A 429 -1.17 -3.98 -20.08
N GLU A 430 -1.38 -3.42 -21.27
CA GLU A 430 -0.90 -2.10 -21.64
C GLU A 430 -1.83 -1.00 -21.11
N VAL A 431 -1.44 -0.35 -20.01
CA VAL A 431 -2.14 0.81 -19.45
C VAL A 431 -1.56 2.08 -20.07
N ASN A 432 -2.19 2.54 -21.14
CA ASN A 432 -1.79 3.72 -21.90
C ASN A 432 -2.56 4.95 -21.39
N VAL A 433 -1.83 5.96 -20.91
CA VAL A 433 -2.41 7.16 -20.28
C VAL A 433 -2.00 8.39 -21.09
N SER A 434 -2.98 9.19 -21.54
CA SER A 434 -2.67 10.44 -22.24
C SER A 434 -2.16 11.50 -21.27
N MET A 435 -1.37 12.45 -21.77
CA MET A 435 -0.88 13.55 -20.92
C MET A 435 -2.02 14.40 -20.35
N GLU A 436 -3.11 14.58 -21.10
CA GLU A 436 -4.30 15.29 -20.63
C GLU A 436 -4.97 14.58 -19.45
N GLU A 437 -5.16 13.27 -19.57
CA GLU A 437 -5.74 12.44 -18.51
C GLU A 437 -4.85 12.46 -17.25
N LEU A 438 -3.54 12.26 -17.45
CA LEU A 438 -2.56 12.34 -16.37
C LEU A 438 -2.64 13.69 -15.66
N GLN A 439 -2.54 14.81 -16.38
CA GLN A 439 -2.56 16.15 -15.77
C GLN A 439 -3.86 16.43 -15.03
N LYS A 440 -5.01 16.03 -15.61
CA LYS A 440 -6.32 16.22 -14.99
C LYS A 440 -6.41 15.45 -13.67
N LEU A 441 -6.14 14.14 -13.69
CA LEU A 441 -6.27 13.31 -12.50
C LEU A 441 -5.20 13.60 -11.45
N ARG A 442 -3.96 13.90 -11.90
CA ARG A 442 -2.87 14.32 -11.04
C ARG A 442 -3.24 15.52 -10.19
N ARG A 443 -3.83 16.56 -10.79
CA ARG A 443 -4.21 17.80 -10.10
C ARG A 443 -5.49 17.70 -9.28
N THR A 444 -6.46 16.90 -9.72
CA THR A 444 -7.80 16.89 -9.11
C THR A 444 -7.98 15.79 -8.07
N ARG A 445 -7.15 14.74 -8.09
CA ARG A 445 -7.37 13.55 -7.28
C ARG A 445 -6.08 12.94 -6.72
N ILE A 446 -5.11 12.61 -7.57
CA ILE A 446 -3.94 11.82 -7.15
C ILE A 446 -3.11 12.58 -6.13
N CYS A 447 -2.81 13.87 -6.35
CA CYS A 447 -2.01 14.69 -5.43
C CYS A 447 -2.56 14.72 -3.99
N HIS A 448 -3.88 14.59 -3.83
CA HIS A 448 -4.54 14.56 -2.52
C HIS A 448 -4.48 13.18 -1.86
N LEU A 449 -4.40 12.11 -2.65
CA LEU A 449 -4.32 10.74 -2.15
C LEU A 449 -2.92 10.35 -1.71
N ILE A 450 -1.89 10.99 -2.27
CA ILE A 450 -0.47 10.74 -1.97
C ILE A 450 0.16 11.84 -1.10
N TRP A 451 -0.66 12.69 -0.49
CA TRP A 451 -0.21 13.71 0.47
C TRP A 451 0.63 13.07 1.59
N PRO A 452 1.77 13.66 2.02
CA PRO A 452 2.22 15.03 1.79
C PRO A 452 2.89 15.34 0.44
N LEU A 453 3.19 14.32 -0.37
CA LEU A 453 3.89 14.49 -1.66
C LEU A 453 5.25 15.19 -1.50
N ASP A 454 6.07 14.69 -0.57
CA ASP A 454 7.34 15.32 -0.20
C ASP A 454 8.37 15.27 -1.33
N THR A 455 8.29 14.27 -2.23
CA THR A 455 9.25 14.06 -3.31
C THR A 455 8.60 13.96 -4.69
N VAL A 456 9.39 14.20 -5.73
CA VAL A 456 8.99 13.97 -7.13
C VAL A 456 8.71 12.48 -7.38
N LEU A 457 9.38 11.59 -6.65
CA LEU A 457 9.20 10.14 -6.79
C LEU A 457 7.85 9.68 -6.24
N ASP A 458 7.36 10.32 -5.17
CA ASP A 458 6.03 10.05 -4.63
C ASP A 458 4.94 10.34 -5.68
N ASP A 459 5.13 11.42 -6.46
CA ASP A 459 4.22 11.79 -7.53
C ASP A 459 4.24 10.80 -8.69
N SER A 460 5.43 10.41 -9.16
CA SER A 460 5.58 9.53 -10.33
C SER A 460 5.10 8.11 -10.01
N ILE A 461 5.51 7.55 -8.87
CA ILE A 461 5.05 6.24 -8.40
C ILE A 461 3.55 6.30 -8.09
N GLY A 462 3.10 7.35 -7.41
CA GLY A 462 1.68 7.55 -7.09
C GLY A 462 0.80 7.56 -8.33
N CYS A 463 1.22 8.22 -9.41
CA CYS A 463 0.52 8.20 -10.68
C CYS A 463 0.52 6.80 -11.31
N ALA A 464 1.67 6.12 -11.38
CA ALA A 464 1.75 4.78 -11.95
C ALA A 464 0.85 3.78 -11.20
N VAL A 465 0.91 3.77 -9.87
CA VAL A 465 0.07 2.93 -9.01
C VAL A 465 -1.40 3.26 -9.20
N TRP A 466 -1.78 4.54 -9.26
CA TRP A 466 -3.16 4.96 -9.49
C TRP A 466 -3.71 4.39 -10.79
N PHE A 467 -3.01 4.59 -11.91
CA PHE A 467 -3.49 4.12 -13.22
C PHE A 467 -3.49 2.60 -13.34
N ALA A 468 -2.50 1.92 -12.78
CA ALA A 468 -2.47 0.47 -12.73
C ALA A 468 -3.60 -0.11 -11.88
N SER A 469 -3.90 0.51 -10.74
CA SER A 469 -4.94 0.02 -9.81
C SER A 469 -6.36 0.01 -10.40
N ARG A 470 -6.58 0.72 -11.52
CA ARG A 470 -7.85 0.63 -12.27
C ARG A 470 -8.06 -0.76 -12.89
N GLY A 471 -6.98 -1.50 -13.14
CA GLY A 471 -7.00 -2.79 -13.82
C GLY A 471 -7.42 -2.71 -15.29
N ILE A 472 -7.54 -1.50 -15.87
CA ILE A 472 -8.05 -1.30 -17.24
C ILE A 472 -6.89 -0.98 -18.18
N GLY A 473 -6.76 -1.75 -19.25
CA GLY A 473 -5.77 -1.54 -20.30
C GLY A 473 -6.10 -2.31 -21.56
N GLN A 474 -5.07 -2.66 -22.32
CA GLN A 474 -5.18 -3.38 -23.59
C GLN A 474 -4.26 -4.61 -23.60
N LEU A 475 -4.73 -5.70 -24.18
CA LEU A 475 -3.90 -6.86 -24.50
C LEU A 475 -3.57 -6.85 -25.99
N VAL A 476 -2.30 -7.03 -26.32
CA VAL A 476 -1.84 -7.20 -27.70
C VAL A 476 -1.85 -8.69 -28.03
N ALA A 477 -2.85 -9.14 -28.78
CA ALA A 477 -2.96 -10.51 -29.26
C ALA A 477 -2.62 -10.60 -30.76
N GLN A 478 -2.42 -11.82 -31.26
CA GLN A 478 -2.17 -12.06 -32.70
C GLN A 478 -3.32 -11.53 -33.59
N ASP A 479 -4.55 -11.51 -33.07
CA ASP A 479 -5.74 -11.00 -33.76
C ASP A 479 -5.95 -9.48 -33.61
N GLY A 480 -4.99 -8.77 -33.01
CA GLY A 480 -5.05 -7.33 -32.75
C GLY A 480 -5.19 -6.95 -31.28
N VAL A 481 -5.37 -5.65 -31.05
CA VAL A 481 -5.47 -5.05 -29.71
C VAL A 481 -6.89 -5.18 -29.15
N LYS A 482 -7.03 -5.79 -27.98
CA LYS A 482 -8.33 -5.97 -27.28
C LYS A 482 -8.32 -5.21 -25.96
N SER A 483 -9.44 -4.54 -25.63
CA SER A 483 -9.61 -3.94 -24.30
C SER A 483 -9.68 -5.06 -23.25
N TYR A 484 -9.03 -4.84 -22.11
CA TYR A 484 -8.95 -5.81 -21.03
C TYR A 484 -9.15 -5.14 -19.67
N GLN A 485 -9.90 -5.81 -18.81
CA GLN A 485 -10.08 -5.43 -17.41
C GLN A 485 -9.63 -6.58 -16.52
N SER A 486 -8.53 -6.36 -15.80
CA SER A 486 -8.03 -7.27 -14.78
C SER A 486 -9.02 -7.35 -13.62
N ASN A 487 -9.27 -8.58 -13.16
CA ASN A 487 -10.03 -8.85 -11.93
C ASN A 487 -9.10 -9.21 -10.76
N ALA A 488 -7.79 -9.11 -10.96
CA ALA A 488 -6.81 -9.48 -9.96
C ALA A 488 -6.89 -8.58 -8.73
N LYS A 489 -6.73 -9.18 -7.54
CA LYS A 489 -6.88 -8.49 -6.26
C LYS A 489 -5.56 -7.98 -5.68
N ILE A 490 -4.43 -8.48 -6.17
CA ILE A 490 -3.10 -8.12 -5.70
C ILE A 490 -2.41 -7.21 -6.70
N SER A 491 -1.82 -6.14 -6.18
CA SER A 491 -0.83 -5.32 -6.86
C SER A 491 0.41 -5.32 -5.98
N PHE A 492 1.47 -6.01 -6.40
CA PHE A 492 2.80 -5.67 -5.91
C PHE A 492 3.20 -4.35 -6.58
N PRO A 493 3.41 -3.25 -5.85
CA PRO A 493 4.25 -2.20 -6.38
C PRO A 493 5.64 -2.82 -6.51
N GLY A 494 6.10 -2.97 -7.75
CA GLY A 494 7.44 -3.46 -8.07
C GLY A 494 8.50 -2.59 -7.43
#